data_AF-A0A956PDM4-F1
#
_entry.id   AF-A0A956PDM4-F1
#
_cell.length_a   1.000
_cell.length_b   1.000
_cell.length_c   1.000
_cell.angle_alpha   90.00
_cell.angle_beta   90.00
_cell.angle_gamma   90.00
#
_symmetry.space_group_name_H-M   'P 1'
#
loop_
_entity.id
_entity.type
_entity.pdbx_description
1 polymer ?
#
loop_
_entity_poly.entity_id
_entity_poly.type
_entity_poly.pdbx_seq_one_letter_code
_entity_poly.pdbx_strand_id
1 'polypeptide(L)'
;MNRFRYGILGLVLFLLAGCHSEKSEVVDFLKELEASNQRLEVVSRDYQEVVSTVSEESLTGKVDKEAAKKKLHQIAVLMGQEIKRVEGLQVPEKAQGLQGAVLDQYRVLVETVESTGPLVDILSRLSEANRLAAEDPGVAAKITQEMKKVEAERAEIARRLDDLMEKGRQDEETARQEQQKLQKEFGIAVKMEKR
;
A
#
# COMPACT_ATOMS: atom_id res chain seq x y z
N MET A 1 60.22 9.28 11.83
CA MET A 1 59.37 9.23 10.62
C MET A 1 58.41 8.03 10.54
N ASN A 2 58.29 7.20 11.59
CA ASN A 2 57.38 6.03 11.59
C ASN A 2 56.02 6.27 12.26
N ARG A 3 55.87 7.21 13.20
CA ARG A 3 54.59 7.45 13.91
C ARG A 3 53.49 8.10 13.04
N PHE A 4 53.88 8.88 12.03
CA PHE A 4 52.92 9.54 11.11
C PHE A 4 52.27 8.55 10.12
N ARG A 5 53.00 7.50 9.73
CA ARG A 5 52.52 6.46 8.80
C ARG A 5 51.48 5.53 9.43
N TYR A 6 51.61 5.18 10.72
CA TYR A 6 50.62 4.35 11.41
C TYR A 6 49.32 5.08 11.74
N GLY A 7 49.37 6.39 11.99
CA GLY A 7 48.17 7.21 12.23
C GLY A 7 47.27 7.32 10.99
N ILE A 8 47.87 7.50 9.81
CA ILE A 8 47.12 7.57 8.53
C ILE A 8 46.57 6.19 8.14
N LEU A 9 47.31 5.10 8.39
CA LEU A 9 46.85 3.74 8.09
C LEU A 9 45.65 3.33 8.96
N GLY A 10 45.66 3.70 10.25
CA GLY A 10 44.55 3.47 11.17
C GLY A 10 43.30 4.27 10.81
N LEU A 11 43.47 5.52 10.35
CA LEU A 11 42.36 6.37 9.92
C LEU A 11 41.72 5.88 8.61
N VAL A 12 42.53 5.40 7.66
CA VAL A 12 42.05 4.76 6.43
C VAL A 12 41.33 3.44 6.72
N LEU A 13 41.82 2.62 7.66
CA LEU A 13 41.14 1.39 8.09
C LEU A 13 39.83 1.67 8.84
N PHE A 14 39.77 2.73 9.66
CA PHE A 14 38.53 3.14 10.35
C PHE A 14 37.48 3.68 9.37
N LEU A 15 37.91 4.45 8.36
CA LEU A 15 37.05 4.93 7.27
C LEU A 15 36.56 3.77 6.38
N LEU A 16 37.43 2.80 6.08
CA LEU A 16 37.05 1.61 5.31
C LEU A 16 36.14 0.65 6.10
N ALA A 17 36.37 0.50 7.41
CA ALA A 17 35.52 -0.30 8.29
C ALA A 17 34.13 0.33 8.48
N GLY A 18 34.06 1.67 8.65
CA GLY A 18 32.79 2.40 8.74
C GLY A 18 31.99 2.35 7.43
N CYS A 19 32.66 2.40 6.28
CA CYS A 19 32.00 2.28 4.97
C CYS A 19 31.50 0.85 4.69
N HIS A 20 32.16 -0.18 5.25
CA HIS A 20 31.68 -1.56 5.18
C HIS A 20 30.53 -1.87 6.15
N SER A 21 30.54 -1.33 7.37
CA SER A 21 29.41 -1.50 8.30
C SER A 21 28.17 -0.79 7.79
N GLU A 22 28.30 0.45 7.32
CA GLU A 22 27.19 1.24 6.78
C GLU A 22 26.57 0.57 5.55
N LYS A 23 27.39 0.03 4.64
CA LYS A 23 26.89 -0.75 3.49
C LYS A 23 26.12 -1.99 3.95
N SER A 24 26.58 -2.70 4.98
CA SER A 24 25.89 -3.88 5.51
C SER A 24 24.53 -3.51 6.08
N GLU A 25 24.46 -2.45 6.90
CA GLU A 25 23.21 -1.98 7.50
C GLU A 25 22.19 -1.54 6.44
N VAL A 26 22.64 -0.86 5.38
CA VAL A 26 21.77 -0.50 4.24
C VAL A 26 21.26 -1.74 3.49
N VAL A 27 22.12 -2.74 3.26
CA VAL A 27 21.71 -3.99 2.62
C VAL A 27 20.68 -4.74 3.47
N ASP A 28 20.89 -4.81 4.79
CA ASP A 28 19.98 -5.50 5.69
C ASP A 28 18.63 -4.77 5.78
N PHE A 29 18.63 -3.44 5.84
CA PHE A 29 17.42 -2.64 5.72
C PHE A 29 16.66 -2.89 4.42
N LEU A 30 17.35 -2.92 3.28
CA LEU A 30 16.73 -3.18 1.98
C LEU A 30 16.10 -4.59 1.89
N LYS A 31 16.73 -5.60 2.49
CA LYS A 31 16.15 -6.95 2.58
C LYS A 31 14.88 -6.97 3.42
N GLU A 32 14.86 -6.23 4.53
CA GLU A 32 13.67 -6.11 5.37
C GLU A 32 12.50 -5.41 4.67
N LEU A 33 12.80 -4.41 3.82
CA LEU A 33 11.82 -3.78 2.94
C LEU A 33 11.33 -4.73 1.83
N GLU A 34 12.20 -5.53 1.24
CA GLU A 34 11.81 -6.53 0.25
C GLU A 34 10.87 -7.58 0.87
N ALA A 35 11.22 -8.09 2.05
CA ALA A 35 10.37 -8.99 2.81
C ALA A 35 9.02 -8.34 3.19
N SER A 36 9.04 -7.04 3.50
CA SER A 36 7.84 -6.23 3.76
C SER A 36 6.90 -6.25 2.56
N ASN A 37 7.44 -5.93 1.38
CA ASN A 37 6.70 -5.89 0.14
C ASN A 37 6.09 -7.25 -0.17
N GLN A 38 6.85 -8.35 -0.05
CA GLN A 38 6.34 -9.70 -0.26
C GLN A 38 5.15 -10.04 0.65
N ARG A 39 5.17 -9.62 1.92
CA ARG A 39 4.01 -9.80 2.82
C ARG A 39 2.80 -8.98 2.37
N LEU A 40 3.00 -7.72 1.98
CA LEU A 40 1.92 -6.89 1.47
C LEU A 40 1.35 -7.39 0.14
N GLU A 41 2.16 -8.04 -0.70
CA GLU A 41 1.65 -8.67 -1.93
C GLU A 41 0.63 -9.75 -1.65
N VAL A 42 0.84 -10.56 -0.60
CA VAL A 42 -0.13 -11.56 -0.17
C VAL A 42 -1.42 -10.88 0.31
N VAL A 43 -1.30 -9.88 1.19
CA VAL A 43 -2.46 -9.14 1.71
C VAL A 43 -3.22 -8.39 0.59
N SER A 44 -2.50 -7.89 -0.41
CA SER A 44 -3.08 -7.23 -1.58
C SER A 44 -3.84 -8.19 -2.48
N ARG A 45 -3.41 -9.46 -2.57
CA ARG A 45 -4.16 -10.51 -3.27
C ARG A 45 -5.48 -10.80 -2.56
N ASP A 46 -5.47 -10.89 -1.24
CA ASP A 46 -6.70 -11.07 -0.45
C ASP A 46 -7.67 -9.90 -0.66
N TYR A 47 -7.15 -8.67 -0.76
CA TYR A 47 -7.96 -7.50 -1.12
C TYR A 47 -8.59 -7.62 -2.52
N GLN A 48 -7.80 -8.02 -3.52
CA GLN A 48 -8.32 -8.22 -4.88
C GLN A 48 -9.41 -9.29 -4.93
N GLU A 49 -9.26 -10.38 -4.16
CA GLU A 49 -10.29 -11.41 -4.03
C GLU A 49 -11.59 -10.83 -3.48
N VAL A 50 -11.53 -10.06 -2.38
CA VAL A 50 -12.70 -9.43 -1.77
C VAL A 50 -13.41 -8.50 -2.75
N VAL A 51 -12.66 -7.64 -3.45
CA VAL A 51 -13.24 -6.72 -4.45
C VAL A 51 -13.89 -7.49 -5.60
N SER A 52 -13.27 -8.57 -6.07
CA SER A 52 -13.84 -9.44 -7.11
C SER A 52 -15.15 -10.08 -6.64
N THR A 53 -15.16 -10.66 -5.45
CA THR A 53 -16.36 -11.28 -4.87
C THR A 53 -17.50 -10.28 -4.73
N VAL A 54 -17.24 -9.09 -4.17
CA VAL A 54 -18.27 -8.05 -4.03
C VAL A 54 -18.80 -7.61 -5.39
N SER A 55 -17.91 -7.48 -6.39
CA SER A 55 -18.31 -7.14 -7.76
C SER A 55 -19.26 -8.19 -8.34
N GLU A 56 -18.91 -9.47 -8.25
CA GLU A 56 -19.74 -10.58 -8.74
C GLU A 56 -21.08 -10.67 -8.00
N GLU A 57 -21.07 -10.58 -6.67
CA GLU A 57 -22.29 -10.62 -5.85
C GLU A 57 -23.21 -9.43 -6.14
N SER A 58 -22.64 -8.25 -6.46
CA SER A 58 -23.40 -7.04 -6.78
C SER A 58 -24.20 -7.18 -8.08
N LEU A 59 -23.78 -8.05 -9.01
CA LEU A 59 -24.53 -8.34 -10.22
C LEU A 59 -25.78 -9.20 -9.95
N THR A 60 -25.79 -9.94 -8.83
CA THR A 60 -26.84 -10.92 -8.53
C THR A 60 -27.82 -10.48 -7.43
N GLY A 61 -27.66 -9.30 -6.86
CA GLY A 61 -28.53 -8.83 -5.77
C GLY A 61 -28.11 -9.28 -4.37
N LYS A 62 -26.99 -10.00 -4.21
CA LYS A 62 -26.72 -10.81 -3.02
C LYS A 62 -25.34 -10.54 -2.38
N VAL A 63 -24.99 -9.26 -2.26
CA VAL A 63 -23.73 -8.87 -1.61
C VAL A 63 -23.78 -9.18 -0.11
N ASP A 64 -22.86 -10.02 0.37
CA ASP A 64 -22.64 -10.23 1.80
C ASP A 64 -21.79 -9.08 2.38
N LYS A 65 -22.47 -7.98 2.71
CA LYS A 65 -21.83 -6.76 3.24
C LYS A 65 -21.00 -7.03 4.48
N GLU A 66 -21.49 -7.87 5.39
CA GLU A 66 -20.87 -8.10 6.69
C GLU A 66 -19.60 -8.92 6.54
N ALA A 67 -19.64 -9.98 5.71
CA ALA A 67 -18.45 -10.74 5.37
C ALA A 67 -17.40 -9.88 4.64
N ALA A 68 -17.82 -9.10 3.65
CA ALA A 68 -16.93 -8.22 2.89
C ALA A 68 -16.27 -7.15 3.78
N LYS A 69 -17.04 -6.43 4.60
CA LYS A 69 -16.51 -5.43 5.54
C LYS A 69 -15.57 -6.04 6.56
N LYS A 70 -15.90 -7.21 7.09
CA LYS A 70 -15.04 -7.93 8.04
C LYS A 70 -13.70 -8.29 7.39
N LYS A 71 -13.70 -8.82 6.17
CA LYS A 71 -12.46 -9.11 5.43
C LYS A 71 -11.65 -7.85 5.12
N LEU A 72 -12.29 -6.78 4.62
CA LEU A 72 -11.61 -5.49 4.37
C LEU A 72 -10.98 -4.92 5.63
N HIS A 73 -11.67 -4.98 6.77
CA HIS A 73 -11.12 -4.55 8.05
C HIS A 73 -9.90 -5.39 8.46
N GLN A 74 -9.97 -6.71 8.33
CA GLN A 74 -8.84 -7.59 8.62
C GLN A 74 -7.62 -7.27 7.74
N ILE A 75 -7.84 -7.05 6.44
CA ILE A 75 -6.80 -6.64 5.48
C ILE A 75 -6.17 -5.31 5.92
N ALA A 76 -6.97 -4.29 6.23
CA ALA A 76 -6.47 -3.00 6.71
C ALA A 76 -5.64 -3.14 7.99
N VAL A 77 -6.08 -4.00 8.93
CA VAL A 77 -5.31 -4.30 10.15
C VAL A 77 -3.97 -4.96 9.82
N LEU A 78 -3.92 -5.94 8.91
CA LEU A 78 -2.68 -6.60 8.51
C LEU A 78 -1.71 -5.63 7.82
N MET A 79 -2.20 -4.78 6.91
CA MET A 79 -1.40 -3.73 6.28
C MET A 79 -0.89 -2.71 7.32
N GLY A 80 -1.72 -2.33 8.29
CA GLY A 80 -1.33 -1.44 9.39
C GLY A 80 -0.30 -2.05 10.35
N GLN A 81 -0.31 -3.37 10.54
CA GLN A 81 0.75 -4.07 11.29
C GLN A 81 2.09 -4.01 10.54
N GLU A 82 2.07 -4.13 9.21
CA GLU A 82 3.28 -4.04 8.39
C GLU A 82 3.87 -2.62 8.40
N ILE A 83 3.02 -1.58 8.37
CA ILE A 83 3.45 -0.18 8.59
C ILE A 83 4.22 -0.06 9.91
N LYS A 84 3.64 -0.54 11.02
CA LYS A 84 4.30 -0.49 12.34
C LYS A 84 5.62 -1.26 12.37
N ARG A 85 5.70 -2.38 11.63
CA ARG A 85 6.93 -3.16 11.52
C ARG A 85 8.01 -2.37 10.81
N VAL A 86 7.70 -1.73 9.68
CA VAL A 86 8.64 -0.89 8.93
C VAL A 86 9.04 0.36 9.71
N GLU A 87 8.12 0.97 10.46
CA GLU A 87 8.42 2.09 11.38
C GLU A 87 9.40 1.68 12.49
N GLY A 88 9.34 0.43 12.94
CA GLY A 88 10.22 -0.13 13.97
C GLY A 88 11.57 -0.65 13.48
N LEU A 89 11.87 -0.60 12.17
CA LEU A 89 13.16 -1.04 11.64
C LEU A 89 14.28 -0.11 12.09
N GLN A 90 15.47 -0.70 12.32
CA GLN A 90 16.69 0.09 12.43
C GLN A 90 17.06 0.61 11.04
N VAL A 91 17.04 1.94 10.88
CA VAL A 91 17.22 2.57 9.56
C VAL A 91 18.52 3.38 9.54
N PRO A 92 19.45 3.05 8.62
CA PRO A 92 20.62 3.87 8.37
C PRO A 92 20.23 5.30 7.98
N GLU A 93 20.98 6.30 8.42
CA GLU A 93 20.67 7.73 8.18
C GLU A 93 20.38 8.01 6.70
N LYS A 94 21.19 7.43 5.79
CA LYS A 94 21.03 7.61 4.35
C LYS A 94 19.79 6.94 3.75
N ALA A 95 19.20 5.98 4.45
CA ALA A 95 18.02 5.22 4.02
C ALA A 95 16.70 5.73 4.62
N GLN A 96 16.74 6.78 5.46
CA GLN A 96 15.54 7.39 6.06
C GLN A 96 14.57 7.92 5.00
N GLY A 97 15.08 8.50 3.91
CA GLY A 97 14.25 8.95 2.79
C GLY A 97 13.46 7.81 2.14
N LEU A 98 14.11 6.66 1.94
CA LEU A 98 13.46 5.46 1.41
C LEU A 98 12.40 4.92 2.38
N GLN A 99 12.71 4.85 3.69
CA GLN A 99 11.74 4.41 4.69
C GLN A 99 10.48 5.28 4.67
N GLY A 100 10.65 6.60 4.64
CA GLY A 100 9.53 7.56 4.58
C GLY A 100 8.65 7.33 3.35
N ALA A 101 9.25 7.25 2.17
CA ALA A 101 8.52 7.04 0.92
C ALA A 101 7.75 5.70 0.89
N VAL A 102 8.36 4.62 1.39
CA VAL A 102 7.69 3.31 1.50
C VAL A 102 6.52 3.35 2.48
N LEU A 103 6.69 4.01 3.63
CA LEU A 103 5.62 4.14 4.62
C LEU A 103 4.44 4.97 4.08
N ASP A 104 4.71 6.01 3.30
CA ASP A 104 3.67 6.81 2.66
C ASP A 104 2.89 5.99 1.62
N GLN A 105 3.59 5.21 0.79
CA GLN A 105 2.98 4.26 -0.12
C GLN A 105 2.08 3.25 0.62
N TYR A 106 2.54 2.70 1.75
CA TYR A 106 1.77 1.73 2.53
C TYR A 106 0.52 2.36 3.15
N ARG A 107 0.61 3.60 3.62
CA ARG A 107 -0.55 4.33 4.17
C ARG A 107 -1.61 4.54 3.09
N VAL A 108 -1.20 4.84 1.85
CA VAL A 108 -2.12 4.94 0.71
C VAL A 108 -2.82 3.60 0.43
N LEU A 109 -2.11 2.47 0.52
CA LEU A 109 -2.73 1.15 0.38
C LEU A 109 -3.79 0.90 1.45
N VAL A 110 -3.49 1.20 2.72
CA VAL A 110 -4.47 1.08 3.81
C VAL A 110 -5.69 1.96 3.56
N GLU A 111 -5.47 3.23 3.21
CA GLU A 111 -6.57 4.18 2.96
C GLU A 111 -7.45 3.74 1.78
N THR A 112 -6.87 3.09 0.76
CA THR A 112 -7.59 2.51 -0.37
C THR A 112 -8.50 1.36 0.09
N VAL A 113 -7.98 0.45 0.92
CA VAL A 113 -8.78 -0.66 1.48
C VAL A 113 -9.92 -0.12 2.35
N GLU A 114 -9.63 0.84 3.22
CA GLU A 114 -10.63 1.47 4.10
C GLU A 114 -11.72 2.22 3.30
N SER A 115 -11.33 2.89 2.21
CA SER A 115 -12.25 3.60 1.31
C SER A 115 -13.13 2.65 0.49
N THR A 116 -12.78 1.37 0.40
CA THR A 116 -13.58 0.35 -0.27
C THR A 116 -14.79 -0.09 0.56
N GLY A 117 -14.72 0.00 1.90
CA GLY A 117 -15.84 -0.36 2.78
C GLY A 117 -17.15 0.37 2.45
N PRO A 118 -17.15 1.71 2.35
CA PRO A 118 -18.30 2.48 1.90
C PRO A 118 -18.81 2.11 0.50
N LEU A 119 -17.90 1.71 -0.41
CA LEU A 119 -18.29 1.28 -1.75
C LEU A 119 -19.09 -0.04 -1.71
N VAL A 120 -18.74 -0.96 -0.82
CA VAL A 120 -19.52 -2.20 -0.60
C VAL A 120 -20.97 -1.88 -0.21
N ASP A 121 -21.16 -0.92 0.70
CA ASP A 121 -22.50 -0.49 1.13
C ASP A 121 -23.32 0.08 -0.02
N ILE A 122 -22.69 0.93 -0.83
CA ILE A 122 -23.32 1.54 -2.00
C ILE A 122 -23.69 0.48 -3.04
N LEU A 123 -22.75 -0.38 -3.40
CA LEU A 123 -22.98 -1.44 -4.38
C LEU A 123 -24.13 -2.35 -3.97
N SER A 124 -24.20 -2.70 -2.69
CA SER A 124 -25.28 -3.55 -2.22
C SER A 124 -26.63 -2.81 -2.15
N ARG A 125 -26.67 -1.51 -1.81
CA ARG A 125 -27.90 -0.69 -1.91
C ARG A 125 -28.39 -0.58 -3.36
N LEU A 126 -27.47 -0.36 -4.31
CA LEU A 126 -27.77 -0.33 -5.74
C LEU A 126 -28.29 -1.68 -6.24
N SER A 127 -27.64 -2.76 -5.82
CA SER A 127 -27.95 -4.13 -6.20
C SER A 127 -29.36 -4.54 -5.71
N GLU A 128 -29.68 -4.28 -4.44
CA GLU A 128 -31.01 -4.57 -3.87
C GLU A 128 -32.11 -3.71 -4.52
N ALA A 129 -31.83 -2.42 -4.74
CA ALA A 129 -32.75 -1.53 -5.42
C ALA A 129 -33.07 -2.00 -6.87
N ASN A 130 -32.06 -2.46 -7.60
CA ASN A 130 -32.24 -3.02 -8.94
C ASN A 130 -33.06 -4.31 -8.92
N ARG A 131 -32.84 -5.19 -7.93
CA ARG A 131 -33.63 -6.41 -7.73
C ARG A 131 -35.10 -6.08 -7.49
N LEU A 132 -35.38 -5.16 -6.56
CA LEU A 132 -36.75 -4.75 -6.23
C LEU A 132 -37.47 -4.06 -7.40
N ALA A 133 -36.75 -3.23 -8.18
CA ALA A 133 -37.32 -2.58 -9.36
C ALA A 133 -37.64 -3.58 -10.50
N ALA A 134 -36.88 -4.68 -10.60
CA ALA A 134 -37.18 -5.77 -11.54
C ALA A 134 -38.40 -6.62 -11.11
N GLU A 135 -38.67 -6.70 -9.80
CA GLU A 135 -39.79 -7.45 -9.22
C GLU A 135 -41.11 -6.63 -9.21
N ASP A 136 -41.05 -5.31 -8.98
CA ASP A 136 -42.23 -4.41 -8.98
C ASP A 136 -41.95 -3.06 -9.69
N PRO A 137 -42.50 -2.85 -10.90
CA PRO A 137 -42.36 -1.61 -11.65
C PRO A 137 -42.93 -0.36 -10.94
N GLY A 138 -43.91 -0.52 -10.03
CA GLY A 138 -44.51 0.59 -9.29
C GLY A 138 -43.57 1.19 -8.24
N VAL A 139 -42.60 0.41 -7.75
CA VAL A 139 -41.59 0.82 -6.77
C VAL A 139 -40.39 1.51 -7.45
N ALA A 140 -40.20 1.29 -8.76
CA ALA A 140 -39.06 1.80 -9.53
C ALA A 140 -38.93 3.33 -9.51
N ALA A 141 -40.05 4.07 -9.51
CA ALA A 141 -40.03 5.53 -9.49
C ALA A 141 -39.47 6.10 -8.18
N LYS A 142 -39.80 5.48 -7.04
CA LYS A 142 -39.30 5.88 -5.71
C LYS A 142 -37.82 5.50 -5.54
N ILE A 143 -37.46 4.32 -6.02
CA ILE A 143 -36.08 3.84 -6.06
C ILE A 143 -35.19 4.79 -6.88
N THR A 144 -35.65 5.26 -8.04
CA THR A 144 -34.86 6.11 -8.94
C THR A 144 -34.32 7.38 -8.26
N GLN A 145 -35.09 8.01 -7.37
CA GLN A 145 -34.63 9.22 -6.66
C GLN A 145 -33.58 8.91 -5.59
N GLU A 146 -33.74 7.81 -4.85
CA GLU A 146 -32.73 7.34 -3.90
C GLU A 146 -31.44 6.90 -4.62
N MET A 147 -31.56 6.31 -5.82
CA MET A 147 -30.42 5.89 -6.64
C MET A 147 -29.57 7.06 -7.12
N LYS A 148 -30.16 8.21 -7.47
CA LYS A 148 -29.37 9.41 -7.82
C LYS A 148 -28.45 9.86 -6.68
N LYS A 149 -28.91 9.78 -5.43
CA LYS A 149 -28.09 10.13 -4.26
C LYS A 149 -26.95 9.11 -4.07
N VAL A 150 -27.26 7.83 -4.20
CA VAL A 150 -26.28 6.74 -4.06
C VAL A 150 -25.23 6.78 -5.18
N GLU A 151 -25.61 7.14 -6.40
CA GLU A 151 -24.67 7.34 -7.51
C GLU A 151 -23.74 8.53 -7.27
N ALA A 152 -24.23 9.62 -6.67
CA ALA A 152 -23.39 10.75 -6.29
C ALA A 152 -22.37 10.36 -5.19
N GLU A 153 -22.82 9.62 -4.16
CA GLU A 153 -21.95 9.05 -3.11
C GLU A 153 -20.87 8.13 -3.75
N ARG A 154 -21.26 7.29 -4.72
CA ARG A 154 -20.33 6.43 -5.48
C ARG A 154 -19.29 7.25 -6.24
N ALA A 155 -19.71 8.32 -6.92
CA ALA A 155 -18.82 9.16 -7.71
C ALA A 155 -17.82 9.95 -6.84
N GLU A 156 -18.19 10.29 -5.60
CA GLU A 156 -17.28 10.90 -4.63
C GLU A 156 -16.21 9.90 -4.16
N ILE A 157 -16.62 8.68 -3.79
CA ILE A 157 -15.67 7.63 -3.40
C ILE A 157 -14.76 7.24 -4.56
N ALA A 158 -15.28 7.14 -5.79
CA ALA A 158 -14.47 6.86 -6.97
C ALA A 158 -13.39 7.93 -7.19
N ARG A 159 -13.75 9.22 -7.08
CA ARG A 159 -12.75 10.31 -7.16
C ARG A 159 -11.69 10.21 -6.07
N ARG A 160 -12.09 9.92 -4.83
CA ARG A 160 -11.12 9.71 -3.74
C ARG A 160 -10.17 8.55 -4.04
N LEU A 161 -10.68 7.44 -4.58
CA LEU A 161 -9.85 6.31 -4.97
C LEU A 161 -8.90 6.67 -6.12
N ASP A 162 -9.36 7.45 -7.10
CA ASP A 162 -8.50 7.95 -8.19
C ASP A 162 -7.36 8.84 -7.65
N ASP A 163 -7.67 9.75 -6.72
CA ASP A 163 -6.69 10.61 -6.05
C ASP A 163 -5.67 9.78 -5.25
N LEU A 164 -6.13 8.73 -4.55
CA LEU A 164 -5.25 7.80 -3.84
C LEU A 164 -4.35 7.01 -4.78
N MET A 165 -4.88 6.55 -5.92
CA MET A 165 -4.09 5.84 -6.93
C MET A 165 -3.04 6.74 -7.60
N GLU A 166 -3.34 8.03 -7.76
CA GLU A 166 -2.36 9.03 -8.22
C GLU A 166 -1.27 9.25 -7.17
N LYS A 167 -1.66 9.50 -5.92
CA LYS A 167 -0.72 9.67 -4.81
C LYS A 167 0.17 8.44 -4.64
N GLY A 168 -0.40 7.23 -4.68
CA GLY A 168 0.36 5.98 -4.58
C GLY A 168 1.41 5.82 -5.68
N ARG A 169 1.12 6.27 -6.91
CA ARG A 169 2.09 6.27 -8.03
C ARG A 169 3.23 7.27 -7.79
N GLN A 170 2.95 8.43 -7.21
CA GLN A 170 3.96 9.43 -6.86
C GLN A 170 4.86 8.96 -5.72
N ASP A 171 4.28 8.33 -4.71
CA ASP A 171 5.00 7.76 -3.57
C ASP A 171 5.87 6.58 -4.00
N GLU A 172 5.36 5.70 -4.89
CA GLU A 172 6.13 4.61 -5.50
C GLU A 172 7.34 5.13 -6.29
N GLU A 173 7.16 6.16 -7.12
CA GLU A 173 8.28 6.74 -7.88
C GLU A 173 9.32 7.37 -6.96
N THR A 174 8.88 8.02 -5.88
CA THR A 174 9.77 8.59 -4.86
C THR A 174 10.57 7.49 -4.16
N ALA A 175 9.92 6.41 -3.74
CA ALA A 175 10.58 5.25 -3.14
C ALA A 175 11.60 4.63 -4.11
N ARG A 176 11.24 4.51 -5.39
CA ARG A 176 12.13 4.00 -6.44
C ARG A 176 13.36 4.88 -6.62
N GLN A 177 13.20 6.21 -6.59
CA GLN A 177 14.31 7.16 -6.72
C GLN A 177 15.27 7.08 -5.53
N GLU A 178 14.76 7.05 -4.30
CA GLU A 178 15.56 6.90 -3.09
C GLU A 178 16.30 5.56 -3.06
N GLN A 179 15.64 4.48 -3.49
CA GLN A 179 16.28 3.18 -3.62
C GLN A 179 17.41 3.19 -4.65
N GLN A 180 17.20 3.78 -5.82
CA GLN A 180 18.24 3.90 -6.85
C GLN A 180 19.44 4.72 -6.38
N LYS A 181 19.21 5.77 -5.58
CA LYS A 181 20.27 6.59 -4.99
C LYS A 181 21.15 5.74 -4.07
N LEU A 182 20.54 4.96 -3.17
CA LEU A 182 21.25 4.03 -2.29
C LEU A 182 22.03 2.97 -3.07
N GLN A 183 21.42 2.38 -4.11
CA GLN A 183 22.08 1.37 -4.94
C GLN A 183 23.33 1.92 -5.65
N LYS A 184 23.25 3.14 -6.18
CA LYS A 184 24.39 3.81 -6.84
C LYS A 184 25.49 4.15 -5.84
N GLU A 185 25.13 4.67 -4.67
CA GLU A 185 26.09 5.10 -3.65
C GLU A 185 26.88 3.93 -3.07
N PHE A 186 26.19 2.83 -2.77
CA PHE A 186 26.80 1.67 -2.12
C PHE A 186 27.23 0.55 -3.08
N GLY A 187 26.98 0.71 -4.39
CA GLY A 187 27.23 -0.34 -5.39
C GLY A 187 26.46 -1.62 -5.07
N ILE A 188 25.19 -1.49 -4.69
CA ILE A 188 24.32 -2.61 -4.35
C ILE A 188 23.46 -2.94 -5.58
N ALA A 189 23.58 -4.17 -6.10
CA ALA A 189 22.71 -4.67 -7.15
C ALA A 189 21.52 -5.42 -6.54
N VAL A 190 20.56 -4.71 -5.91
CA VAL A 190 19.27 -5.34 -5.58
C VAL A 190 18.37 -5.20 -6.80
N LYS A 191 18.04 -6.34 -7.43
CA LYS A 191 17.01 -6.36 -8.49
C LYS A 191 15.65 -6.32 -7.80
N MET A 192 14.96 -5.19 -7.90
CA MET A 192 13.50 -5.21 -7.82
C MET A 192 13.04 -5.81 -9.15
N GLU A 193 12.38 -6.97 -9.12
CA GLU A 193 11.76 -7.51 -10.31
C GLU A 193 10.85 -6.43 -10.92
N LYS A 194 11.11 -6.11 -12.20
CA LYS A 194 10.18 -5.32 -12.99
C LYS A 194 8.89 -6.13 -13.07
N ARG A 195 7.83 -5.66 -12.42
CA ARG A 195 6.47 -6.06 -12.75
C ARG A 195 6.10 -5.50 -14.13
#